data_AF-A0A947WHQ2-F1
#
_entry.id   AF-A0A947WHQ2-F1
#
_cell.length_a   1.000
_cell.length_b   1.000
_cell.length_c   1.000
_cell.angle_alpha   90.00
_cell.angle_beta   90.00
_cell.angle_gamma   90.00
#
_symmetry.space_group_name_H-M   'P 1'
#
loop_
_entity.id
_entity.type
_entity.pdbx_description
1 polymer ?
#
loop_
_entity_poly.entity_id
_entity_poly.type
_entity_poly.pdbx_seq_one_letter_code
_entity_poly.pdbx_strand_id
1 'polypeptide(L)'
;MISTDKGIFDEKSEVRQRIIEYGRLAEKLDIVVFNIKNLELPYTHDREYMVISENVRIYPTNSRSRWFYLFDAIKIGKKIEKPDLVTSQDPFECGLAGWRLAK
;
A
#
# COMPACT_ATOMS: atom_id res chain seq x y z
N MET A 1 -6.44 0.15 1.17
CA MET A 1 -5.99 -1.13 1.78
C MET A 1 -4.62 -0.94 2.39
N ILE A 2 -4.35 -1.53 3.57
CA ILE A 2 -3.02 -1.61 4.20
C ILE A 2 -2.55 -3.06 4.14
N SER A 3 -1.35 -3.29 3.60
CA SER A 3 -0.85 -4.62 3.22
C SER A 3 0.63 -4.79 3.59
N THR A 4 1.05 -6.04 3.80
CA THR A 4 2.47 -6.44 3.93
C THR A 4 2.97 -7.23 2.72
N ASP A 5 2.09 -7.51 1.75
CA ASP A 5 2.40 -8.33 0.59
C ASP A 5 3.23 -7.57 -0.44
N LYS A 6 4.53 -7.85 -0.45
CA LYS A 6 5.51 -7.25 -1.37
C LYS A 6 5.49 -7.90 -2.75
N GLY A 7 4.82 -9.05 -2.92
CA GLY A 7 4.68 -9.71 -4.21
C GLY A 7 4.01 -8.79 -5.23
N ILE A 8 3.13 -7.90 -4.77
CA ILE A 8 2.43 -6.89 -5.57
C ILE A 8 3.37 -5.98 -6.41
N PHE A 9 4.63 -5.82 -6.00
CA PHE A 9 5.61 -5.03 -6.74
C PHE A 9 6.18 -5.77 -7.97
N ASP A 10 6.10 -7.09 -8.01
CA ASP A 10 6.46 -7.89 -9.18
C ASP A 10 5.28 -7.94 -10.16
N GLU A 11 5.54 -7.48 -11.39
CA GLU A 11 4.58 -7.43 -12.49
C GLU A 11 4.03 -8.81 -12.86
N LYS A 12 4.83 -9.86 -12.64
CA LYS A 12 4.48 -11.24 -12.99
C LYS A 12 3.87 -12.01 -11.83
N SER A 13 3.72 -11.41 -10.65
CA SER A 13 3.18 -12.09 -9.49
C SER A 13 1.67 -12.33 -9.60
N GLU A 14 1.23 -13.50 -9.12
CA GLU A 14 -0.20 -13.81 -9.00
C GLU A 14 -0.92 -12.85 -8.03
N VAL A 15 -0.19 -12.36 -7.01
CA VAL A 15 -0.68 -11.35 -6.07
C VAL A 15 -1.12 -10.09 -6.80
N ARG A 16 -0.28 -9.57 -7.71
CA ARG A 16 -0.60 -8.36 -8.46
C ARG A 16 -1.84 -8.56 -9.32
N GLN A 17 -1.96 -9.70 -9.99
CA GLN A 17 -3.14 -10.01 -10.81
C GLN A 17 -4.43 -10.03 -9.97
N ARG A 18 -4.39 -10.66 -8.79
CA ARG A 18 -5.53 -10.67 -7.85
C ARG A 18 -5.93 -9.27 -7.40
N ILE A 19 -4.96 -8.40 -7.13
CA ILE A 19 -5.24 -7.02 -6.73
C ILE A 19 -5.87 -6.21 -7.87
N ILE A 20 -5.42 -6.42 -9.11
CA ILE A 20 -6.05 -5.79 -10.28
C ILE A 20 -7.51 -6.23 -10.40
N GLU A 21 -7.82 -7.50 -10.15
CA GLU A 21 -9.19 -8.00 -10.11
C GLU A 21 -10.01 -7.34 -8.99
N TYR A 22 -9.45 -7.17 -7.79
CA TYR A 22 -10.11 -6.43 -6.71
C TYR A 22 -10.35 -4.97 -7.06
N GLY A 23 -9.48 -4.36 -7.86
CA GLY A 23 -9.67 -3.02 -8.41
C GLY A 23 -10.97 -2.89 -9.21
N ARG A 24 -11.50 -3.97 -9.80
CA ARG A 24 -12.78 -3.94 -10.53
C ARG A 24 -14.00 -3.83 -9.63
N LEU A 25 -13.85 -4.05 -8.32
CA LEU A 25 -14.94 -4.01 -7.34
C LEU A 25 -15.12 -2.62 -6.71
N ALA A 26 -14.24 -1.67 -7.01
CA ALA A 26 -14.28 -0.31 -6.45
C ALA A 26 -13.98 0.72 -7.54
N GLU A 27 -14.48 1.94 -7.39
CA GLU A 27 -14.12 3.04 -8.31
C GLU A 27 -12.62 3.35 -8.24
N LYS A 28 -12.01 3.21 -7.05
CA LYS A 28 -10.61 3.47 -6.79
C LYS A 28 -10.07 2.55 -5.69
N LEU A 29 -8.87 2.03 -5.87
CA LEU A 29 -8.20 1.18 -4.89
C LEU A 29 -6.77 1.67 -4.64
N ASP A 30 -6.59 2.40 -3.53
CA ASP A 30 -5.27 2.81 -3.04
C ASP A 30 -4.75 1.80 -2.00
N ILE A 31 -3.52 1.32 -2.20
CA ILE A 31 -2.91 0.27 -1.38
C ILE A 31 -1.60 0.78 -0.80
N VAL A 32 -1.51 0.85 0.52
CA VAL A 32 -0.25 1.14 1.21
C VAL A 32 0.41 -0.18 1.59
N VAL A 33 1.66 -0.39 1.17
CA VAL A 33 2.38 -1.65 1.33
C VAL A 33 3.62 -1.45 2.19
N PHE A 34 3.72 -2.20 3.27
CA PHE A 34 4.86 -2.13 4.19
C PHE A 34 6.11 -2.73 3.56
N ASN A 35 7.14 -1.91 3.41
CA ASN A 35 8.43 -2.35 2.90
C ASN A 35 9.58 -1.55 3.49
N ILE A 36 10.76 -2.18 3.55
CA ILE A 36 12.01 -1.46 3.84
C ILE A 36 12.46 -0.79 2.55
N LYS A 37 13.01 0.43 2.67
CA LYS A 37 13.67 1.11 1.56
C LYS A 37 14.77 0.22 0.98
N ASN A 38 14.69 -0.05 -0.32
CA ASN A 38 15.75 -0.70 -1.07
C ASN A 38 16.33 0.32 -2.06
N LEU A 39 17.64 0.62 -1.91
CA LEU A 39 18.34 1.61 -2.74
C LEU A 39 18.78 1.05 -4.09
N GLU A 40 18.93 -0.27 -4.20
CA GLU A 40 19.38 -0.96 -5.42
C GLU A 40 18.19 -1.30 -6.33
N LEU A 41 17.04 -1.60 -5.73
CA LEU A 41 15.79 -1.91 -6.42
C LEU A 41 14.65 -1.06 -5.83
N PRO A 42 14.56 0.22 -6.22
CA PRO A 42 13.51 1.10 -5.71
C PRO A 42 12.14 0.62 -6.23
N TYR A 43 11.27 0.19 -5.30
CA TYR A 43 9.92 -0.29 -5.60
C TYR A 43 9.07 0.75 -6.34
N THR A 44 9.32 2.01 -6.06
CA THR A 44 8.85 3.16 -6.84
C THR A 44 10.06 3.96 -7.25
N HIS A 45 10.16 4.37 -8.52
CA HIS A 45 11.14 5.38 -8.97
C HIS A 45 10.86 6.75 -8.29
N ASP A 46 11.18 7.88 -8.91
CA ASP A 46 10.95 9.24 -8.37
C ASP A 46 9.47 9.60 -8.05
N ARG A 47 8.55 8.63 -8.15
CA ARG A 47 7.13 8.79 -7.83
C ARG A 47 6.80 8.26 -6.45
N GLU A 48 5.83 8.89 -5.80
CA GLU A 48 5.33 8.48 -4.48
C GLU A 48 4.51 7.16 -4.52
N TYR A 49 4.07 6.73 -5.72
CA TYR A 49 3.27 5.53 -5.93
C TYR A 49 3.46 4.91 -7.32
N MET A 50 3.07 3.64 -7.45
CA MET A 50 2.94 2.92 -8.72
C MET A 50 1.47 2.83 -9.14
N VAL A 51 1.21 2.81 -10.44
CA VAL A 51 -0.11 2.53 -11.01
C VAL A 51 -0.04 1.16 -11.67
N ILE A 52 -0.90 0.23 -11.26
CA ILE A 52 -0.92 -1.14 -11.80
C ILE A 52 -2.17 -1.44 -12.64
N SER A 53 -3.19 -0.58 -12.54
CA SER A 53 -4.40 -0.55 -13.36
C SER A 53 -4.97 0.87 -13.33
N GLU A 54 -5.96 1.18 -14.17
CA GLU A 54 -6.53 2.53 -14.33
C GLU A 54 -6.91 3.19 -12.99
N ASN A 55 -7.42 2.39 -12.05
CA ASN A 55 -7.89 2.85 -10.75
C ASN A 55 -7.16 2.25 -9.54
N VAL A 56 -6.06 1.52 -9.76
CA VAL A 56 -5.32 0.84 -8.69
C VAL A 56 -3.93 1.44 -8.51
N ARG A 57 -3.66 1.96 -7.30
CA ARG A 57 -2.40 2.61 -6.95
C ARG A 57 -1.74 1.93 -5.75
N ILE A 58 -0.42 1.81 -5.81
CA ILE A 58 0.39 1.17 -4.77
C ILE A 58 1.38 2.17 -4.20
N TYR A 59 1.35 2.34 -2.89
CA TYR A 59 2.20 3.23 -2.12
C TYR A 59 3.12 2.40 -1.20
N PRO A 60 4.40 2.19 -1.57
CA PRO A 60 5.36 1.59 -0.65
C PRO A 60 5.66 2.53 0.52
N THR A 61 5.76 2.01 1.75
CA THR A 61 6.21 2.82 2.89
C THR A 61 7.67 3.25 2.78
N ASN A 62 8.50 2.47 2.09
CA ASN A 62 9.93 2.74 1.92
C ASN A 62 10.62 3.11 3.25
N SER A 63 10.26 2.41 4.32
CA SER A 63 10.67 2.74 5.67
C SER A 63 12.14 2.40 5.91
N ARG A 64 12.80 3.15 6.80
CA ARG A 64 14.20 2.87 7.18
C ARG A 64 14.36 1.60 8.00
N SER A 65 13.31 1.20 8.73
CA SER A 65 13.23 -0.04 9.48
C SER A 65 11.77 -0.45 9.66
N ARG A 66 11.53 -1.68 10.14
CA ARG A 66 10.17 -2.21 10.39
C ARG A 66 9.42 -1.41 11.46
N TRP A 67 10.12 -0.83 12.42
CA TRP A 67 9.53 0.01 13.48
C TRP A 67 8.83 1.25 12.93
N PHE A 68 9.24 1.73 11.75
CA PHE A 68 8.66 2.91 11.11
C PHE A 68 7.49 2.59 10.18
N TYR A 69 7.17 1.31 9.92
CA TYR A 69 6.08 0.92 9.00
C TYR A 69 4.77 1.59 9.36
N LEU A 70 4.38 1.53 10.63
CA LEU A 70 3.15 2.14 11.12
C LEU A 70 3.11 3.65 10.86
N PHE A 71 4.17 4.36 11.23
CA PHE A 71 4.23 5.83 11.11
C PHE A 71 4.26 6.28 9.65
N ASP A 72 5.06 5.64 8.82
CA ASP A 72 5.17 5.95 7.40
C ASP A 72 3.86 5.65 6.66
N ALA A 73 3.21 4.54 7.00
CA ALA A 73 1.90 4.20 6.43
C ALA A 73 0.82 5.20 6.78
N ILE A 74 0.76 5.65 8.04
CA ILE A 74 -0.19 6.70 8.45
C ILE A 74 0.12 8.02 7.73
N LYS A 75 1.40 8.37 7.59
CA LYS A 75 1.83 9.59 6.88
C LYS A 75 1.42 9.56 5.41
N ILE A 76 1.64 8.44 4.73
CA ILE A 76 1.25 8.22 3.33
C ILE A 76 -0.28 8.26 3.23
N GLY A 77 -0.99 7.48 4.04
CA GLY A 77 -2.45 7.41 4.00
C GLY A 77 -3.14 8.75 4.21
N LYS A 78 -2.58 9.64 5.03
CA LYS A 78 -3.09 11.02 5.23
C LYS A 78 -2.93 11.94 4.02
N LYS A 79 -2.06 11.61 3.06
CA LYS A 79 -1.89 12.36 1.80
C LYS A 79 -2.81 11.86 0.70
N ILE A 80 -3.29 10.63 0.82
CA ILE A 80 -4.24 10.04 -0.10
C ILE A 80 -5.61 10.68 0.16
N GLU A 81 -6.40 10.82 -0.88
CA GLU A 81 -7.81 11.19 -0.78
C GLU A 81 -8.54 10.31 0.23
N LYS A 82 -9.43 10.92 1.03
CA LYS A 82 -10.11 10.21 2.13
C LYS A 82 -10.93 9.04 1.56
N PRO A 83 -10.65 7.78 1.96
CA PRO A 83 -11.38 6.63 1.46
C PRO A 83 -12.70 6.41 2.22
N ASP A 84 -13.68 5.80 1.55
CA ASP A 84 -14.92 5.34 2.19
C ASP A 84 -14.71 4.07 3.05
N LEU A 85 -13.73 3.25 2.68
CA LEU A 85 -13.42 1.98 3.33
C LEU A 85 -11.91 1.79 3.51
N VAL A 86 -11.50 1.46 4.73
CA VAL A 86 -10.14 1.05 5.05
C VAL A 86 -10.11 -0.43 5.41
N THR A 87 -9.35 -1.20 4.64
CA THR A 87 -9.09 -2.63 4.92
C THR A 87 -7.64 -2.82 5.36
N SER A 88 -7.40 -3.81 6.23
CA SER A 88 -6.08 -4.16 6.77
C SER A 88 -5.89 -5.67 6.72
N GLN A 89 -4.71 -6.16 6.32
CA GLN A 89 -4.43 -7.59 6.17
C GLN A 89 -4.25 -8.34 7.50
N ASP A 90 -3.69 -7.67 8.50
CA ASP A 90 -3.47 -8.21 9.84
C ASP A 90 -4.05 -7.26 10.90
N PRO A 91 -4.38 -7.76 12.10
CA PRO A 91 -4.94 -6.95 13.18
C PRO A 91 -3.88 -6.16 13.98
N PHE A 92 -2.59 -6.29 13.66
CA PHE A 92 -1.48 -5.70 14.42
C PHE A 92 -1.06 -4.37 13.82
N GLU A 93 0.09 -4.29 13.14
CA GLU A 93 0.60 -3.04 12.58
C GLU A 93 -0.29 -2.51 11.45
N CYS A 94 -0.80 -3.38 10.57
CA CYS A 94 -1.73 -2.96 9.52
C CYS A 94 -3.04 -2.48 10.14
N GLY A 95 -3.59 -3.26 11.07
CA GLY A 95 -4.85 -2.95 11.76
C GLY A 95 -4.78 -1.62 12.51
N LEU A 96 -3.68 -1.35 13.22
CA LEU A 96 -3.47 -0.09 13.92
C LEU A 96 -3.34 1.10 12.95
N ALA A 97 -2.60 0.93 11.85
CA ALA A 97 -2.52 1.95 10.80
C ALA A 97 -3.90 2.22 10.18
N GLY A 98 -4.63 1.16 9.85
CA GLY A 98 -5.97 1.22 9.27
C GLY A 98 -6.97 1.92 10.18
N TRP A 99 -7.03 1.53 11.47
CA TRP A 99 -7.87 2.19 12.47
C TRP A 99 -7.56 3.68 12.60
N ARG A 100 -6.28 4.04 12.57
CA ARG A 100 -5.85 5.44 12.70
C ARG A 100 -6.19 6.29 11.48
N LEU A 101 -6.28 5.68 10.29
CA LEU A 101 -6.64 6.32 9.02
C LEU A 101 -8.15 6.38 8.79
N ALA A 102 -8.90 5.43 9.36
CA ALA A 102 -10.37 5.43 9.31
C ALA A 102 -11.00 6.51 10.21
N LYS A 103 -10.23 7.04 11.18
CA LYS A 103 -10.64 8.07 12.14
C LYS A 103 -10.18 9.46 11.71
#